data_AF-A0ABD6BLK2-F1
#
_entry.id   AF-A0ABD6BLK2-F1
#
_cell.length_a   1.000
_cell.length_b   1.000
_cell.length_c   1.000
_cell.angle_alpha   90.00
_cell.angle_beta   90.00
_cell.angle_gamma   90.00
#
_symmetry.space_group_name_H-M   'P 1'
#
loop_
_entity.id
_entity.type
_entity.pdbx_description
1 polymer ?
#
loop_
_entity_poly.entity_id
_entity_poly.type
_entity_poly.pdbx_seq_one_letter_code
_entity_poly.pdbx_strand_id
1 'polypeptide(L)'
;MSFTVEFGTKSGADAAREEHEEYVCPVDDDRRLKTVAFIDDTPEVVRDQLEAGAQTGRAERDQGSGQADLTDAEKNRVGPFVEENNYLKAASVKALLRDNGVSDWEAWYDPELSVDEHKSSILPEAQQAGGGDRIENDGPDRAAAARAEKAAGSQCDHAQDHCKHGDSGACEFLRESCGMDDDEVSALLSDEPTAADDEITGDAAGALGRAWQGYKAGISRLDQELSDAVEAKGNAEQAAAAINAIRADHGQEPMEFKRLEELSDELQATGRDAHDARGHVEEASA
;
A
#
# COMPACT_ATOMS: atom_id res chain seq x y z
N MET A 1 1.40 -10.17 52.44
CA MET A 1 0.51 -11.01 51.64
C MET A 1 0.44 -10.37 50.26
N SER A 2 0.19 -11.15 49.22
CA SER A 2 0.28 -10.72 47.82
C SER A 2 -0.87 -11.30 47.02
N PHE A 3 -1.23 -10.60 45.94
CA PHE A 3 -2.19 -11.08 44.95
C PHE A 3 -1.52 -11.16 43.59
N THR A 4 -2.07 -11.99 42.70
CA THR A 4 -1.49 -12.21 41.37
C THR A 4 -2.44 -11.78 40.27
N VAL A 5 -1.88 -11.19 39.23
CA VAL A 5 -2.58 -10.81 38.01
C VAL A 5 -1.88 -11.46 36.83
N GLU A 6 -2.60 -12.25 36.04
CA GLU A 6 -2.07 -12.94 34.86
C GLU A 6 -2.42 -12.17 33.58
N PHE A 7 -1.39 -11.77 32.85
CA PHE A 7 -1.48 -10.91 31.68
C PHE A 7 -1.55 -11.70 30.35
N GLY A 8 -1.93 -10.95 29.31
CA GLY A 8 -2.00 -11.35 27.90
C GLY A 8 -0.68 -11.92 27.34
N THR A 9 0.42 -11.24 27.66
CA THR A 9 1.73 -11.57 27.14
C THR A 9 2.76 -11.39 28.25
N LYS A 10 3.97 -11.93 28.03
CA LYS A 10 5.08 -11.66 28.95
C LYS A 10 5.43 -10.17 28.92
N SER A 11 5.41 -9.55 27.75
CA SER A 11 5.68 -8.12 27.55
C SER A 11 4.67 -7.25 28.31
N GLY A 12 3.38 -7.62 28.32
CA GLY A 12 2.36 -6.91 29.10
C GLY A 12 2.56 -7.09 30.61
N ALA A 13 3.02 -8.26 31.06
CA ALA A 13 3.41 -8.46 32.46
C ALA A 13 4.64 -7.63 32.82
N ASP A 14 5.63 -7.52 31.93
CA ASP A 14 6.85 -6.73 32.14
C ASP A 14 6.56 -5.22 32.14
N ALA A 15 5.68 -4.73 31.26
CA ALA A 15 5.22 -3.34 31.27
C ALA A 15 4.49 -2.99 32.58
N ALA A 16 3.61 -3.88 33.06
CA ALA A 16 2.93 -3.69 34.34
C ALA A 16 3.91 -3.68 35.53
N ARG A 17 4.99 -4.46 35.48
CA ARG A 17 6.07 -4.42 36.49
C ARG A 17 6.82 -3.10 36.47
N GLU A 18 7.02 -2.52 35.30
CA GLU A 18 7.75 -1.25 35.13
C GLU A 18 6.88 -0.06 35.54
N GLU A 19 5.61 -0.06 35.13
CA GLU A 19 4.66 1.02 35.44
C GLU A 19 4.26 1.06 36.91
N HIS A 20 4.16 -0.12 37.55
CA HIS A 20 3.72 -0.27 38.94
C HIS A 20 4.80 -0.91 39.83
N GLU A 21 6.08 -0.62 39.57
CA GLU A 21 7.23 -1.20 40.27
C GLU A 21 7.11 -1.08 41.80
N GLU A 22 6.56 0.04 42.28
CA GLU A 22 6.35 0.32 43.71
C GLU A 22 5.39 -0.66 44.41
N TYR A 23 4.56 -1.36 43.63
CA TYR A 23 3.57 -2.32 44.12
C TYR A 23 3.94 -3.78 43.82
N VAL A 24 5.00 -4.06 43.06
CA VAL A 24 5.43 -5.43 42.75
C VAL A 24 5.97 -6.13 44.01
N CYS A 25 5.52 -7.35 44.27
CA CYS A 25 5.97 -8.13 45.42
C CYS A 25 7.39 -8.69 45.16
N PRO A 26 8.43 -8.25 45.89
CA PRO A 26 9.81 -8.66 45.62
C PRO A 26 10.13 -10.12 46.00
N VAL A 27 9.24 -10.77 46.74
CA VAL A 27 9.43 -12.16 47.21
C VAL A 27 8.69 -13.16 46.32
N ASP A 28 7.50 -12.80 45.84
CA ASP A 28 6.59 -13.72 45.14
C ASP A 28 6.56 -13.50 43.61
N ASP A 29 7.04 -12.34 43.11
CA ASP A 29 7.06 -12.09 41.67
C ASP A 29 8.21 -12.85 40.99
N ASP A 30 7.88 -13.55 39.90
CA ASP A 30 8.85 -14.18 39.01
C ASP A 30 8.75 -13.53 37.62
N ARG A 31 9.75 -12.71 37.29
CA ARG A 31 9.88 -12.04 35.98
C ARG A 31 9.93 -12.99 34.78
N ARG A 32 10.10 -14.29 35.00
CA ARG A 32 10.02 -15.28 33.92
C ARG A 32 8.59 -15.55 33.47
N LEU A 33 7.59 -15.25 34.31
CA LEU A 33 6.19 -15.56 34.09
C LEU A 33 5.41 -14.34 33.57
N LYS A 34 4.32 -14.62 32.84
CA LYS A 34 3.29 -13.65 32.43
C LYS A 34 2.32 -13.26 33.56
N THR A 35 2.61 -13.72 34.77
CA THR A 35 1.84 -13.44 35.98
C THR A 35 2.70 -12.56 36.86
N VAL A 36 2.15 -11.43 37.30
CA VAL A 36 2.82 -10.51 38.19
C VAL A 36 2.23 -10.65 39.58
N ALA A 37 3.09 -10.73 40.60
CA ALA A 37 2.65 -10.68 41.99
C ALA A 37 2.77 -9.24 42.52
N PHE A 38 1.70 -8.72 43.11
CA PHE A 38 1.63 -7.39 43.71
C PHE A 38 1.39 -7.50 45.22
N ILE A 39 1.82 -6.48 45.99
CA ILE A 39 1.60 -6.41 47.44
C ILE A 39 0.11 -6.16 47.75
N ASP A 40 -0.43 -6.74 48.81
CA ASP A 40 -1.86 -6.56 49.16
C ASP A 40 -2.24 -5.13 49.55
N ASP A 41 -1.27 -4.30 49.94
CA ASP A 41 -1.48 -2.88 50.24
C ASP A 41 -1.63 -2.01 48.97
N THR A 42 -1.63 -2.61 47.78
CA THR A 42 -1.89 -1.92 46.51
C THR A 42 -3.26 -1.25 46.53
N PRO A 43 -3.38 0.06 46.24
CA PRO A 43 -4.67 0.75 46.22
C PRO A 43 -5.68 0.07 45.29
N GLU A 44 -6.95 -0.03 45.70
CA GLU A 44 -8.00 -0.69 44.89
C GLU A 44 -8.12 -0.11 43.48
N VAL A 45 -7.93 1.21 43.31
CA VAL A 45 -7.93 1.85 41.98
C VAL A 45 -6.82 1.34 41.07
N VAL A 46 -5.65 1.03 41.62
CA VAL A 46 -4.52 0.46 40.87
C VAL A 46 -4.79 -1.01 40.58
N ARG A 47 -5.39 -1.73 41.52
CA ARG A 47 -5.83 -3.11 41.31
C ARG A 47 -6.86 -3.22 40.17
N ASP A 48 -7.88 -2.37 40.17
CA ASP A 48 -8.89 -2.32 39.11
C ASP A 48 -8.26 -2.00 37.74
N GLN A 49 -7.27 -1.11 37.71
CA GLN A 49 -6.50 -0.80 36.50
C GLN A 49 -5.66 -1.98 36.02
N LEU A 50 -4.98 -2.69 36.92
CA LEU A 50 -4.21 -3.89 36.61
C LEU A 50 -5.09 -5.02 36.08
N GLU A 51 -6.25 -5.24 36.70
CA GLU A 51 -7.23 -6.23 36.25
C GLU A 51 -7.84 -5.84 34.89
N ALA A 52 -8.17 -4.56 34.70
CA ALA A 52 -8.65 -4.04 33.40
C ALA A 52 -7.58 -4.16 32.31
N GLY A 53 -6.32 -3.82 32.58
CA GLY A 53 -5.21 -3.97 31.65
C GLY A 53 -4.92 -5.43 31.30
N ALA A 54 -5.01 -6.33 32.29
CA ALA A 54 -4.88 -7.77 32.06
C ALA A 54 -6.07 -8.35 31.27
N GLN A 55 -7.28 -7.81 31.45
CA GLN A 55 -8.47 -8.18 30.67
C GLN A 55 -8.43 -7.61 29.25
N THR A 56 -7.97 -6.36 29.06
CA THR A 56 -7.74 -5.79 27.72
C THR A 56 -6.66 -6.56 26.98
N GLY A 57 -5.54 -6.90 27.62
CA GLY A 57 -4.52 -7.77 27.02
C GLY A 57 -5.00 -9.21 26.75
N ARG A 58 -6.06 -9.68 27.41
CA ARG A 58 -6.76 -10.93 27.10
C ARG A 58 -7.76 -10.76 25.94
N ALA A 59 -8.50 -9.66 25.91
CA ALA A 59 -9.41 -9.30 24.83
C ALA A 59 -8.64 -8.99 23.53
N GLU A 60 -7.39 -8.52 23.62
CA GLU A 60 -6.44 -8.38 22.52
C GLU A 60 -5.87 -9.74 22.05
N ARG A 61 -5.96 -10.82 22.85
CA ARG A 61 -5.72 -12.20 22.39
C ARG A 61 -6.95 -12.78 21.70
N ASP A 62 -8.16 -12.43 22.13
CA ASP A 62 -9.39 -12.76 21.41
C ASP A 62 -9.58 -11.91 20.14
N GLN A 63 -8.88 -10.77 20.05
CA GLN A 63 -8.71 -9.91 18.86
C GLN A 63 -7.33 -10.10 18.21
N GLY A 64 -6.56 -11.11 18.63
CA GLY A 64 -5.39 -11.53 17.88
C GLY A 64 -5.90 -12.15 16.60
N SER A 65 -5.51 -11.59 15.46
CA SER A 65 -5.72 -12.15 14.13
C SER A 65 -5.56 -13.67 14.21
N GLY A 66 -6.67 -14.43 14.14
CA GLY A 66 -6.64 -15.88 14.26
C GLY A 66 -5.66 -16.48 13.25
N GLN A 67 -5.26 -17.75 13.38
CA GLN A 67 -4.30 -18.32 12.42
C GLN A 67 -4.83 -18.22 10.99
N ALA A 68 -4.06 -17.59 10.11
CA ALA A 68 -4.32 -17.60 8.68
C ALA A 68 -3.54 -18.77 8.07
N ASP A 69 -4.23 -19.74 7.48
CA ASP A 69 -3.58 -20.90 6.88
C ASP A 69 -2.61 -20.50 5.76
N LEU A 70 -1.47 -21.19 5.69
CA LEU A 70 -0.50 -21.03 4.61
C LEU A 70 -0.87 -21.96 3.45
N THR A 71 -0.84 -21.42 2.24
CA THR A 71 -0.81 -22.18 1.00
C THR A 71 0.48 -23.00 0.91
N ASP A 72 0.48 -24.04 0.08
CA ASP A 72 1.68 -24.87 -0.09
C ASP A 72 2.85 -24.09 -0.71
N ALA A 73 2.56 -23.05 -1.51
CA ALA A 73 3.57 -22.15 -2.05
C ALA A 73 4.20 -21.28 -0.95
N GLU A 74 3.39 -20.73 -0.04
CA GLU A 74 3.87 -19.99 1.14
C GLU A 74 4.72 -20.88 2.05
N LYS A 75 4.26 -22.11 2.35
CA LYS A 75 5.03 -23.06 3.17
C LYS A 75 6.43 -23.35 2.62
N ASN A 76 6.56 -23.41 1.30
CA ASN A 76 7.84 -23.64 0.64
C ASN A 76 8.75 -22.40 0.67
N ARG A 77 8.19 -21.19 0.79
CA ARG A 77 8.95 -19.93 0.79
C ARG A 77 9.38 -19.49 2.18
N VAL A 78 8.50 -19.61 3.18
CA VAL A 78 8.81 -19.21 4.57
C VAL A 78 9.33 -20.36 5.45
N GLY A 79 9.31 -21.59 4.91
CA GLY A 79 9.98 -22.74 5.50
C GLY A 79 11.50 -22.68 5.33
N PRO A 80 12.25 -23.66 5.87
CA PRO A 80 11.78 -24.85 6.58
C PRO A 80 11.28 -24.54 8.00
N PHE A 81 10.22 -25.24 8.43
CA PHE A 81 9.66 -25.09 9.77
C PHE A 81 10.42 -25.97 10.77
N VAL A 82 11.51 -25.44 11.31
CA VAL A 82 12.34 -26.07 12.34
C VAL A 82 12.64 -25.06 13.44
N GLU A 83 12.76 -25.55 14.68
CA GLU A 83 13.17 -24.77 15.85
C GLU A 83 12.30 -23.51 16.08
N GLU A 84 12.86 -22.31 16.13
CA GLU A 84 12.11 -21.06 16.36
C GLU A 84 11.17 -20.69 15.19
N ASN A 85 11.37 -21.27 13.99
CA ASN A 85 10.49 -21.13 12.85
C ASN A 85 9.49 -22.29 12.79
N ASN A 86 8.26 -22.09 13.29
CA ASN A 86 7.22 -23.11 13.25
C ASN A 86 5.96 -22.64 12.50
N TYR A 87 5.20 -23.60 11.97
CA TYR A 87 4.00 -23.32 11.17
C TYR A 87 2.99 -22.43 11.89
N LEU A 88 2.73 -22.69 13.17
CA LEU A 88 1.73 -21.95 13.94
C LEU A 88 2.14 -20.49 14.12
N LYS A 89 3.44 -20.24 14.28
CA LYS A 89 4.01 -18.89 14.30
C LYS A 89 3.79 -18.19 12.97
N ALA A 90 4.20 -18.81 11.86
CA ALA A 90 4.04 -18.24 10.53
C ALA A 90 2.57 -17.92 10.21
N ALA A 91 1.65 -18.81 10.57
CA ALA A 91 0.21 -18.59 10.40
C ALA A 91 -0.32 -17.42 11.25
N SER A 92 0.24 -17.22 12.43
CA SER A 92 -0.13 -16.11 13.33
C SER A 92 0.43 -14.78 12.84
N VAL A 93 1.66 -14.75 12.32
CA VAL A 93 2.27 -13.54 11.73
C VAL A 93 1.56 -13.16 10.43
N LYS A 94 1.22 -14.13 9.58
CA LYS A 94 0.41 -13.92 8.37
C LYS A 94 -0.89 -13.20 8.70
N ALA A 95 -1.60 -13.68 9.72
CA ALA A 95 -2.86 -13.08 10.12
C ALA A 95 -2.65 -11.68 10.69
N LEU A 96 -1.68 -11.51 11.59
CA LEU A 96 -1.32 -10.22 12.18
C LEU A 96 -1.07 -9.15 11.12
N LEU A 97 -0.26 -9.47 10.12
CA LEU A 97 0.10 -8.53 9.05
C LEU A 97 -1.09 -8.24 8.13
N ARG A 98 -1.85 -9.26 7.72
CA ARG A 98 -3.00 -9.10 6.82
C ARG A 98 -4.14 -8.30 7.44
N ASP A 99 -4.45 -8.55 8.71
CA ASP A 99 -5.52 -7.83 9.42
C ASP A 99 -5.18 -6.34 9.60
N ASN A 100 -3.89 -6.02 9.49
CA ASN A 100 -3.39 -4.65 9.58
C ASN A 100 -3.06 -4.05 8.20
N GLY A 101 -3.57 -4.62 7.11
CA GLY A 101 -3.48 -4.07 5.76
C GLY A 101 -2.23 -4.43 4.98
N VAL A 102 -1.38 -5.32 5.51
CA VAL A 102 -0.15 -5.78 4.84
C VAL A 102 -0.45 -7.06 4.06
N SER A 103 -0.69 -6.91 2.76
CA SER A 103 -1.10 -8.00 1.85
C SER A 103 0.05 -8.98 1.54
N ASP A 104 1.27 -8.48 1.32
CA ASP A 104 2.48 -9.28 1.10
C ASP A 104 3.19 -9.60 2.41
N TRP A 105 2.52 -10.36 3.29
CA TRP A 105 3.06 -10.70 4.61
C TRP A 105 4.38 -11.48 4.57
N GLU A 106 4.62 -12.26 3.50
CA GLU A 106 5.83 -13.06 3.33
C GLU A 106 7.08 -12.18 3.26
N ALA A 107 6.95 -10.97 2.72
CA ALA A 107 8.03 -9.98 2.65
C ALA A 107 8.43 -9.39 4.01
N TRP A 108 7.56 -9.53 5.01
CA TRP A 108 7.73 -8.99 6.35
C TRP A 108 7.79 -10.11 7.40
N TYR A 109 7.96 -11.35 6.96
CA TYR A 109 8.09 -12.51 7.84
C TYR A 109 9.55 -12.79 8.15
N ASP A 110 9.91 -12.68 9.43
CA ASP A 110 11.21 -13.06 9.95
C ASP A 110 11.12 -14.39 10.72
N PRO A 111 11.79 -15.45 10.26
CA PRO A 111 11.77 -16.75 10.93
C PRO A 111 12.44 -16.75 12.31
N GLU A 112 13.22 -15.74 12.69
CA GLU A 112 13.88 -15.63 13.99
C GLU A 112 13.04 -14.86 15.02
N LEU A 113 12.14 -13.99 14.56
CA LEU A 113 11.30 -13.19 15.45
C LEU A 113 10.04 -13.94 15.91
N SER A 114 9.60 -13.64 17.13
CA SER A 114 8.30 -14.06 17.68
C SER A 114 7.15 -13.22 17.11
N VAL A 115 5.91 -13.66 17.31
CA VAL A 115 4.72 -12.91 16.85
C VAL A 115 4.64 -11.53 17.52
N ASP A 116 4.98 -11.44 18.81
CA ASP A 116 4.99 -10.19 19.56
C ASP A 116 6.10 -9.24 19.04
N GLU A 117 7.26 -9.78 18.68
CA GLU A 117 8.33 -9.00 18.04
C GLU A 117 7.87 -8.47 16.68
N HIS A 118 7.27 -9.30 15.83
CA HIS A 118 6.68 -8.82 14.57
C HIS A 118 5.63 -7.71 14.79
N LYS A 119 4.79 -7.83 15.81
CA LYS A 119 3.79 -6.80 16.13
C LYS A 119 4.44 -5.48 16.56
N SER A 120 5.52 -5.54 17.32
CA SER A 120 6.16 -4.35 17.90
C SER A 120 7.19 -3.68 17.00
N SER A 121 7.94 -4.44 16.20
CA SER A 121 9.03 -3.93 15.37
C SER A 121 8.70 -3.91 13.88
N ILE A 122 8.04 -4.94 13.36
CA ILE A 122 7.84 -5.10 11.91
C ILE A 122 6.56 -4.43 11.43
N LEU A 123 5.47 -4.61 12.18
CA LEU A 123 4.14 -4.15 11.78
C LEU A 123 4.07 -2.63 11.54
N PRO A 124 4.64 -1.74 12.38
CA PRO A 124 4.59 -0.30 12.13
C PRO A 124 5.28 0.11 10.82
N GLU A 125 6.39 -0.53 10.49
CA GLU A 125 7.14 -0.29 9.24
C GLU A 125 6.37 -0.83 8.03
N ALA A 126 5.82 -2.03 8.15
CA ALA A 126 5.02 -2.67 7.11
C ALA A 126 3.75 -1.88 6.77
N GLN A 127 3.14 -1.23 7.76
CA GLN A 127 1.99 -0.34 7.58
C GLN A 127 2.37 0.97 6.88
N GLN A 128 3.51 1.58 7.24
CA GLN A 128 3.98 2.82 6.62
C GLN A 128 4.49 2.61 5.19
N ALA A 129 5.08 1.45 4.91
CA ALA A 129 5.55 1.07 3.58
C ALA A 129 4.41 0.80 2.59
N GLY A 130 3.15 0.79 3.04
CA GLY A 130 1.97 0.69 2.18
C GLY A 130 2.01 -0.56 1.30
N GLY A 131 1.82 -1.74 1.90
CA GLY A 131 1.57 -3.02 1.24
C GLY A 131 2.08 -3.14 -0.19
N GLY A 132 3.39 -3.22 -0.40
CA GLY A 132 3.90 -3.30 -1.76
C GLY A 132 5.40 -3.46 -1.97
N ASP A 133 6.27 -3.16 -1.00
CA ASP A 133 7.70 -3.31 -1.22
C ASP A 133 8.38 -4.29 -0.25
N ARG A 134 9.04 -5.24 -0.88
CA ARG A 134 9.78 -6.36 -0.30
C ARG A 134 10.93 -5.82 0.55
N ILE A 135 10.95 -6.09 1.86
CA ILE A 135 12.20 -6.00 2.65
C ILE A 135 13.02 -7.25 2.32
N GLU A 136 13.73 -7.17 1.20
CA GLU A 136 14.83 -8.07 0.92
C GLU A 136 16.01 -7.65 1.81
N ASN A 137 16.31 -8.44 2.83
CA ASN A 137 17.61 -8.41 3.49
C ASN A 137 18.65 -8.95 2.53
N ASP A 138 19.13 -8.08 1.64
CA ASP A 138 20.42 -8.20 0.99
C ASP A 138 21.27 -7.01 1.43
N GLY A 139 22.53 -7.28 1.79
CA GLY A 139 23.52 -6.26 2.13
C GLY A 139 23.63 -5.13 1.08
N PRO A 140 24.42 -4.10 1.40
CA PRO A 140 24.16 -2.70 1.07
C PRO A 140 23.78 -2.43 -0.41
N ASP A 141 22.61 -1.81 -0.58
CA ASP A 141 22.32 -0.74 -1.56
C ASP A 141 22.59 -1.02 -3.04
N ARG A 142 22.37 -2.24 -3.53
CA ARG A 142 22.21 -2.46 -4.99
C ARG A 142 20.80 -2.74 -5.43
N ALA A 143 20.02 -3.50 -4.65
CA ALA A 143 18.63 -3.79 -5.00
C ALA A 143 17.72 -2.58 -4.77
N ALA A 144 17.90 -1.86 -3.67
CA ALA A 144 17.20 -0.59 -3.41
C ALA A 144 17.57 0.48 -4.45
N ALA A 145 18.86 0.62 -4.77
CA ALA A 145 19.32 1.50 -5.84
C ALA A 145 18.74 1.10 -7.20
N ALA A 146 18.74 -0.20 -7.55
CA ALA A 146 18.16 -0.68 -8.82
C ALA A 146 16.63 -0.51 -8.87
N ARG A 147 15.91 -0.63 -7.75
CA ARG A 147 14.47 -0.34 -7.68
C ARG A 147 14.19 1.16 -7.80
N ALA A 148 14.97 1.99 -7.10
CA ALA A 148 14.89 3.44 -7.23
C ALA A 148 15.23 3.90 -8.65
N GLU A 149 16.25 3.32 -9.28
CA GLU A 149 16.61 3.54 -10.69
C GLU A 149 15.51 3.07 -11.63
N LYS A 150 14.88 1.93 -11.36
CA LYS A 150 13.76 1.43 -12.17
C LYS A 150 12.51 2.31 -12.02
N ALA A 151 12.19 2.74 -10.80
CA ALA A 151 11.07 3.65 -10.53
C ALA A 151 11.32 5.02 -11.15
N ALA A 152 12.54 5.57 -11.03
CA ALA A 152 12.95 6.79 -11.69
C ALA A 152 12.91 6.63 -13.22
N GLY A 153 13.35 5.49 -13.75
CA GLY A 153 13.25 5.14 -15.17
C GLY A 153 11.80 5.13 -15.66
N SER A 154 10.89 4.49 -14.91
CA SER A 154 9.45 4.50 -15.22
C SER A 154 8.83 5.90 -15.12
N GLN A 155 9.29 6.75 -14.21
CA GLN A 155 8.84 8.16 -14.13
C GLN A 155 9.34 8.99 -15.32
N CYS A 156 10.58 8.75 -15.76
CA CYS A 156 11.14 9.42 -16.94
C CYS A 156 10.46 8.94 -18.24
N ASP A 157 10.19 7.65 -18.38
CA ASP A 157 9.43 7.09 -19.51
C ASP A 157 8.02 7.71 -19.57
N HIS A 158 7.35 7.83 -18.42
CA HIS A 158 6.02 8.41 -18.35
C HIS A 158 6.04 9.92 -18.70
N ALA A 159 6.99 10.66 -18.13
CA ALA A 159 7.20 12.07 -18.45
C ALA A 159 7.55 12.26 -19.94
N GLN A 160 8.27 11.32 -20.56
CA GLN A 160 8.56 11.32 -21.99
C GLN A 160 7.27 11.27 -22.81
N ASP A 161 6.35 10.39 -22.46
CA ASP A 161 5.06 10.27 -23.15
C ASP A 161 4.18 11.51 -22.95
N HIS A 162 4.11 12.08 -21.74
CA HIS A 162 3.40 13.34 -21.52
C HIS A 162 4.04 14.52 -22.27
N CYS A 163 5.37 14.57 -22.33
CA CYS A 163 6.09 15.61 -23.05
C CYS A 163 5.87 15.50 -24.57
N LYS A 164 5.84 14.30 -25.17
CA LYS A 164 5.49 14.11 -26.60
C LYS A 164 4.13 14.75 -26.94
N HIS A 165 3.20 14.68 -26.00
CA HIS A 165 1.86 15.26 -26.10
C HIS A 165 1.78 16.72 -25.62
N GLY A 166 2.90 17.42 -25.48
CA GLY A 166 2.93 18.86 -25.24
C GLY A 166 2.70 19.30 -23.79
N ASP A 167 2.82 18.39 -22.82
CA ASP A 167 2.79 18.77 -21.41
C ASP A 167 4.09 19.50 -21.03
N SER A 168 3.97 20.81 -20.74
CA SER A 168 5.13 21.64 -20.39
C SER A 168 5.79 21.26 -19.07
N GLY A 169 5.01 20.76 -18.10
CA GLY A 169 5.52 20.30 -16.81
C GLY A 169 6.31 19.00 -16.95
N ALA A 170 5.83 18.07 -17.78
CA ALA A 170 6.56 16.85 -18.10
C ALA A 170 7.85 17.14 -18.87
N CYS A 171 7.83 18.06 -19.84
CA CYS A 171 9.05 18.47 -20.55
C CYS A 171 10.06 19.20 -19.64
N GLU A 172 9.59 19.96 -18.64
CA GLU A 172 10.44 20.55 -17.61
C GLU A 172 11.05 19.46 -16.71
N PHE A 173 10.24 18.50 -16.25
CA PHE A 173 10.69 17.37 -15.45
C PHE A 173 11.75 16.51 -16.17
N LEU A 174 11.60 16.27 -17.48
CA LEU A 174 12.60 15.54 -18.26
C LEU A 174 13.97 16.23 -18.28
N ARG A 175 14.00 17.58 -18.34
CA ARG A 175 15.25 18.34 -18.32
C ARG A 175 15.88 18.37 -16.94
N GLU A 176 15.07 18.61 -15.91
CA GLU A 176 15.56 18.83 -14.56
C GLU A 176 15.88 17.53 -13.82
N SER A 177 15.04 16.50 -14.00
CA SER A 177 15.10 15.27 -13.22
C SER A 177 15.61 14.07 -14.03
N CYS A 178 15.37 14.04 -15.34
CA CYS A 178 15.79 12.94 -16.22
C CYS A 178 17.04 13.25 -17.06
N GLY A 179 17.56 14.48 -16.99
CA GLY A 179 18.82 14.88 -17.64
C GLY A 179 18.77 14.95 -19.17
N MET A 180 17.58 15.03 -19.75
CA MET A 180 17.38 15.18 -21.19
C MET A 180 17.73 16.61 -21.63
N ASP A 181 18.41 16.76 -22.77
CA ASP A 181 18.77 18.09 -23.26
C ASP A 181 17.64 18.78 -24.06
N ASP A 182 17.77 20.09 -24.29
CA ASP A 182 16.74 20.87 -24.97
C ASP A 182 16.51 20.41 -26.44
N ASP A 183 17.51 19.82 -27.10
CA ASP A 183 17.39 19.32 -28.47
C ASP A 183 16.64 17.97 -28.47
N GLU A 184 16.90 17.10 -27.50
CA GLU A 184 16.18 15.84 -27.27
C GLU A 184 14.70 16.09 -26.89
N VAL A 185 14.43 17.04 -25.99
CA VAL A 185 13.06 17.44 -25.65
C VAL A 185 12.34 18.04 -26.86
N SER A 186 13.03 18.88 -27.63
CA SER A 186 12.47 19.44 -28.87
C SER A 186 12.16 18.34 -29.89
N ALA A 187 12.98 17.29 -29.98
CA ALA A 187 12.72 16.13 -30.84
C ALA A 187 11.47 15.34 -30.41
N LEU A 188 11.19 15.21 -29.12
CA LEU A 188 9.93 14.59 -28.63
C LEU A 188 8.70 15.39 -29.03
N LEU A 189 8.84 16.71 -29.12
CA LEU A 189 7.78 17.62 -29.54
C LEU A 189 7.66 17.72 -31.07
N SER A 190 8.69 17.28 -31.82
CA SER A 190 8.85 17.46 -33.27
C SER A 190 7.90 16.63 -34.15
N ASP A 191 7.04 15.79 -33.56
CA ASP A 191 5.83 15.27 -34.24
C ASP A 191 4.80 16.38 -34.51
N GLU A 192 5.09 17.64 -34.15
CA GLU A 192 4.48 18.78 -34.81
C GLU A 192 4.52 18.59 -36.33
N PRO A 193 3.41 18.83 -37.06
CA PRO A 193 3.48 19.05 -38.49
C PRO A 193 4.34 20.31 -38.67
N THR A 194 5.66 20.10 -38.76
CA THR A 194 6.57 21.09 -39.27
C THR A 194 6.06 21.40 -40.67
N ALA A 195 6.06 22.66 -41.05
CA ALA A 195 5.76 23.09 -42.41
C ALA A 195 6.87 22.63 -43.39
N ALA A 196 7.28 21.37 -43.28
CA ALA A 196 8.19 20.66 -44.17
C ALA A 196 7.50 20.29 -45.49
N ASP A 197 6.17 20.40 -45.56
CA ASP A 197 5.46 20.60 -46.81
C ASP A 197 5.31 22.11 -47.03
N ASP A 198 6.10 22.65 -47.96
CA ASP A 198 6.27 24.08 -48.34
C ASP A 198 4.95 24.84 -48.72
N GLU A 199 3.76 24.30 -48.46
CA GLU A 199 2.47 24.87 -48.88
C GLU A 199 1.78 25.74 -47.81
N ILE A 200 1.99 25.50 -46.51
CA ILE A 200 1.31 26.25 -45.43
C ILE A 200 2.31 27.19 -44.74
N THR A 201 2.17 28.50 -45.00
CA THR A 201 3.06 29.54 -44.46
C THR A 201 2.29 30.67 -43.79
N GLY A 202 3.00 31.55 -43.08
CA GLY A 202 2.44 32.76 -42.47
C GLY A 202 1.38 32.49 -41.42
N ASP A 203 0.28 33.25 -41.45
CA ASP A 203 -0.81 33.16 -40.45
C ASP A 203 -1.45 31.76 -40.38
N ALA A 204 -1.49 31.05 -41.51
CA ALA A 204 -2.04 29.69 -41.60
C ALA A 204 -1.15 28.67 -40.88
N ALA A 205 0.17 28.78 -41.00
CA ALA A 205 1.11 27.94 -40.25
C ALA A 205 1.00 28.20 -38.74
N GLY A 206 0.88 29.47 -38.34
CA GLY A 206 0.65 29.83 -36.95
C GLY A 206 -0.69 29.31 -36.39
N ALA A 207 -1.74 29.28 -37.21
CA ALA A 207 -3.04 28.72 -36.83
C ALA A 207 -2.97 27.19 -36.70
N LEU A 208 -2.29 26.51 -37.62
CA LEU A 208 -2.07 25.06 -37.58
C LEU A 208 -1.28 24.65 -36.33
N GLY A 209 -0.18 25.36 -36.02
CA GLY A 209 0.59 25.13 -34.80
C GLY A 209 -0.27 25.26 -33.54
N ARG A 210 -1.09 26.31 -33.42
CA ARG A 210 -2.01 26.46 -32.27
C ARG A 210 -3.05 25.34 -32.18
N ALA A 211 -3.61 24.92 -33.32
CA ALA A 211 -4.58 23.82 -33.36
C ALA A 211 -3.92 22.50 -32.92
N TRP A 212 -2.69 22.26 -33.36
CA TRP A 212 -1.92 21.08 -32.99
C TRP A 212 -1.55 21.06 -31.50
N GLN A 213 -1.12 22.19 -30.94
CA GLN A 213 -0.88 22.31 -29.50
C GLN A 213 -2.17 22.09 -28.69
N GLY A 214 -3.31 22.59 -29.17
CA GLY A 214 -4.62 22.32 -28.56
C GLY A 214 -5.02 20.85 -28.60
N TYR A 215 -4.73 20.16 -29.72
CA TYR A 215 -4.94 18.72 -29.87
C TYR A 215 -4.08 17.91 -28.88
N LYS A 216 -2.78 18.21 -28.85
CA LYS A 216 -1.79 17.61 -27.93
C LYS A 216 -2.22 17.76 -26.46
N ALA A 217 -2.55 18.97 -26.04
CA ALA A 217 -3.06 19.23 -24.69
C ALA A 217 -4.37 18.49 -24.38
N GLY A 218 -5.26 18.36 -25.38
CA GLY A 218 -6.48 17.57 -25.24
C GLY A 218 -6.22 16.08 -24.99
N ILE A 219 -5.25 15.50 -25.70
CA ILE A 219 -4.84 14.10 -25.51
C ILE A 219 -4.19 13.91 -24.15
N SER A 220 -3.21 14.73 -23.76
CA SER A 220 -2.56 14.61 -22.44
C SER A 220 -3.57 14.65 -21.32
N ARG A 221 -4.56 15.55 -21.41
CA ARG A 221 -5.63 15.63 -20.43
C ARG A 221 -6.49 14.36 -20.41
N LEU A 222 -6.88 13.86 -21.58
CA LEU A 222 -7.70 12.64 -21.65
C LEU A 222 -6.96 11.43 -21.06
N ASP A 223 -5.67 11.31 -21.34
CA ASP A 223 -4.82 10.24 -20.82
C ASP A 223 -4.75 10.28 -19.28
N GLN A 224 -4.53 11.46 -18.70
CA GLN A 224 -4.55 11.65 -17.25
C GLN A 224 -5.90 11.24 -16.64
N GLU A 225 -7.00 11.73 -17.19
CA GLU A 225 -8.35 11.48 -16.63
C GLU A 225 -8.73 9.99 -16.74
N LEU A 226 -8.25 9.29 -17.78
CA LEU A 226 -8.41 7.84 -17.91
C LEU A 226 -7.61 7.08 -16.86
N SER A 227 -6.36 7.48 -16.62
CA SER A 227 -5.51 6.90 -15.59
C SER A 227 -6.15 7.05 -14.20
N ASP A 228 -6.58 8.27 -13.86
CA ASP A 228 -7.25 8.60 -12.60
C ASP A 228 -8.54 7.78 -12.41
N ALA A 229 -9.34 7.63 -13.47
CA ALA A 229 -10.58 6.86 -13.42
C ALA A 229 -10.33 5.36 -13.18
N VAL A 230 -9.30 4.79 -13.81
CA VAL A 230 -8.91 3.38 -13.61
C VAL A 230 -8.41 3.14 -12.19
N GLU A 231 -7.57 4.04 -11.67
CA GLU A 231 -7.05 3.96 -10.30
C GLU A 231 -8.20 4.06 -9.29
N ALA A 232 -9.07 5.07 -9.42
CA ALA A 232 -10.21 5.27 -8.53
C ALA A 232 -11.15 4.05 -8.50
N LYS A 233 -11.41 3.44 -9.66
CA LYS A 233 -12.19 2.19 -9.76
C LYS A 233 -11.50 1.05 -9.02
N GLY A 234 -10.20 0.84 -9.25
CA GLY A 234 -9.42 -0.21 -8.57
C GLY A 234 -9.46 -0.06 -7.05
N ASN A 235 -9.30 1.16 -6.54
CA ASN A 235 -9.38 1.46 -5.11
C ASN A 235 -10.77 1.16 -4.53
N ALA A 236 -11.84 1.50 -5.26
CA ALA A 236 -13.21 1.22 -4.85
C ALA A 236 -13.52 -0.30 -4.83
N GLU A 237 -13.03 -1.06 -5.82
CA GLU A 237 -13.19 -2.53 -5.88
C GLU A 237 -12.46 -3.23 -4.72
N GLN A 238 -11.25 -2.78 -4.38
CA GLN A 238 -10.51 -3.29 -3.24
C GLN A 238 -11.24 -3.03 -1.92
N ALA A 239 -11.73 -1.81 -1.72
CA ALA A 239 -12.52 -1.46 -0.53
C ALA A 239 -13.82 -2.27 -0.45
N ALA A 240 -14.52 -2.45 -1.58
CA ALA A 240 -15.72 -3.27 -1.66
C ALA A 240 -15.45 -4.74 -1.28
N ALA A 241 -14.34 -5.31 -1.76
CA ALA A 241 -13.92 -6.65 -1.40
C ALA A 241 -13.62 -6.78 0.11
N ALA A 242 -12.91 -5.81 0.69
CA ALA A 242 -12.60 -5.78 2.12
C ALA A 242 -13.88 -5.70 2.97
N ILE A 243 -14.84 -4.85 2.59
CA ILE A 243 -16.13 -4.74 3.29
C ILE A 243 -16.88 -6.08 3.25
N ASN A 244 -16.93 -6.75 2.09
CA ASN A 244 -17.62 -8.02 1.97
C ASN A 244 -16.91 -9.16 2.72
N ALA A 245 -15.58 -9.12 2.85
CA ALA A 245 -14.85 -10.05 3.71
C ALA A 245 -15.27 -9.88 5.19
N ILE A 246 -15.28 -8.64 5.70
CA ILE A 246 -15.75 -8.33 7.06
C ILE A 246 -17.19 -8.84 7.27
N ARG A 247 -18.09 -8.58 6.30
CA ARG A 247 -19.49 -9.04 6.39
C ARG A 247 -19.57 -10.56 6.49
N ALA A 248 -18.79 -11.29 5.69
CA ALA A 248 -18.75 -12.74 5.72
C ALA A 248 -18.26 -13.29 7.07
N ASP A 249 -17.22 -12.68 7.65
CA ASP A 249 -16.69 -13.05 8.97
C ASP A 249 -17.73 -12.86 10.09
N HIS A 250 -18.66 -11.93 9.90
CA HIS A 250 -19.78 -11.66 10.80
C HIS A 250 -21.08 -12.39 10.42
N GLY A 251 -21.04 -13.35 9.51
CA GLY A 251 -22.20 -14.14 9.08
C GLY A 251 -23.29 -13.31 8.38
N GLN A 252 -22.92 -12.16 7.83
CA GLN A 252 -23.81 -11.31 7.04
C GLN A 252 -23.68 -11.67 5.55
N GLU A 253 -24.80 -11.60 4.82
CA GLU A 253 -24.74 -11.75 3.36
C GLU A 253 -23.88 -10.65 2.72
N PRO A 254 -23.11 -10.96 1.67
CA PRO A 254 -22.38 -9.95 0.91
C PRO A 254 -23.31 -8.84 0.43
N MET A 255 -22.83 -7.60 0.46
CA MET A 255 -23.55 -6.48 -0.11
C MET A 255 -23.09 -6.23 -1.54
N GLU A 256 -24.04 -5.78 -2.37
CA GLU A 256 -23.76 -5.32 -3.72
C GLU A 256 -23.43 -3.82 -3.71
N PHE A 257 -22.40 -3.45 -4.47
CA PHE A 257 -21.96 -2.07 -4.62
C PHE A 257 -22.49 -1.46 -5.92
N LYS A 258 -23.82 -1.35 -6.01
CA LYS A 258 -24.54 -0.93 -7.23
C LYS A 258 -24.03 0.38 -7.83
N ARG A 259 -23.62 1.34 -6.99
CA ARG A 259 -23.10 2.62 -7.48
C ARG A 259 -21.77 2.47 -8.24
N LEU A 260 -20.91 1.55 -7.80
CA LEU A 260 -19.63 1.27 -8.47
C LEU A 260 -19.86 0.53 -9.79
N GLU A 261 -20.83 -0.38 -9.83
CA GLU A 261 -21.27 -1.06 -11.05
C GLU A 261 -21.83 -0.06 -12.07
N GLU A 262 -22.77 0.79 -11.67
CA GLU A 262 -23.34 1.86 -12.52
C GLU A 262 -22.27 2.77 -13.13
N LEU A 263 -21.31 3.23 -12.32
CA LEU A 263 -20.22 4.09 -12.80
C LEU A 263 -19.26 3.35 -13.74
N SER A 264 -19.04 2.06 -13.51
CA SER A 264 -18.21 1.23 -14.39
C SER A 264 -18.88 1.01 -15.75
N ASP A 265 -20.19 0.78 -15.75
CA ASP A 265 -21.00 0.67 -16.96
C ASP A 265 -21.04 1.99 -17.75
N GLU A 266 -21.20 3.12 -17.04
CA GLU A 266 -21.19 4.46 -17.64
C GLU A 266 -19.82 4.80 -18.24
N LEU A 267 -18.73 4.48 -17.55
CA LEU A 267 -17.37 4.65 -18.08
C LEU A 267 -17.16 3.81 -19.34
N GLN A 268 -17.62 2.55 -19.33
CA GLN A 268 -17.51 1.67 -20.49
C GLN A 268 -18.36 2.15 -21.68
N ALA A 269 -19.59 2.62 -21.42
CA ALA A 269 -20.47 3.18 -22.45
C ALA A 269 -19.87 4.45 -23.06
N THR A 270 -19.40 5.37 -22.21
CA THR A 270 -18.73 6.60 -22.64
C THR A 270 -17.49 6.30 -23.47
N GLY A 271 -16.68 5.31 -23.08
CA GLY A 271 -15.52 4.88 -23.85
C GLY A 271 -15.87 4.34 -25.25
N ARG A 272 -16.98 3.57 -25.36
CA ARG A 272 -17.48 3.11 -26.67
C ARG A 272 -17.97 4.28 -27.53
N ASP A 273 -18.75 5.18 -26.95
CA ASP A 273 -19.29 6.34 -27.67
C ASP A 273 -18.16 7.28 -28.14
N ALA A 274 -17.13 7.46 -27.33
CA ALA A 274 -15.94 8.25 -27.68
C ALA A 274 -15.13 7.62 -28.82
N HIS A 275 -15.04 6.28 -28.86
CA HIS A 275 -14.39 5.55 -29.94
C HIS A 275 -15.18 5.65 -31.27
N ASP A 276 -16.52 5.68 -31.21
CA ASP A 276 -17.38 5.70 -32.39
C ASP A 276 -17.63 7.12 -32.97
N ALA A 277 -17.18 8.17 -32.27
CA ALA A 277 -17.25 9.53 -32.78
C ALA A 277 -16.39 9.68 -34.05
N ARG A 278 -17.05 10.06 -35.17
CA ARG A 278 -16.50 10.28 -36.52
C ARG A 278 -15.48 11.43 -36.62
N GLY A 279 -14.45 11.45 -35.77
CA GLY A 279 -13.52 12.57 -35.65
C GLY A 279 -12.25 12.46 -36.49
N HIS A 280 -11.93 11.31 -37.09
CA HIS A 280 -10.56 11.06 -37.54
C HIS A 280 -10.28 11.17 -39.04
N VAL A 281 -11.28 11.13 -39.93
CA VAL A 281 -11.15 11.55 -41.35
C VAL A 281 -12.55 11.87 -41.88
N GLU A 282 -12.90 13.14 -42.10
CA GLU A 282 -13.91 13.44 -43.13
C GLU A 282 -13.16 13.52 -44.45
N GLU A 283 -13.31 12.48 -45.29
CA GLU A 283 -12.87 12.53 -46.68
C GLU A 283 -13.51 13.76 -47.34
N ALA A 284 -12.70 14.78 -47.61
CA ALA A 284 -13.07 15.84 -48.53
C ALA A 284 -13.24 15.21 -49.92
N SER A 285 -14.48 14.83 -50.22
CA SER A 285 -14.88 14.40 -51.56
C SER A 285 -14.65 15.56 -52.53
N ALA A 286 -13.76 15.36 -53.50
CA ALA A 286 -13.62 16.18 -54.71
C ALA A 286 -14.65 15.76 -55.76
#